data_AF-A0A5Q4DCX2-F1
#
_entry.id   AF-A0A5Q4DCX2-F1
#
_cell.length_a   1.000
_cell.length_b   1.000
_cell.length_c   1.000
_cell.angle_alpha   90.00
_cell.angle_beta   90.00
_cell.angle_gamma   90.00
#
_symmetry.space_group_name_H-M   'P 1'
#
loop_
_entity.id
_entity.type
_entity.pdbx_description
1 polymer ?
#
loop_
_entity_poly.entity_id
_entity_poly.type
_entity_poly.pdbx_seq_one_letter_code
_entity_poly.pdbx_strand_id
1 'polypeptide(L)'
;MKHRNRSDLEGTGPGRPRGLNVPAGPGLRTLFHPRRRLEARFVLIVFGILILSAFDAGSTLYLIGEGTVEEANPFMRRLIEWDPGIFALWKQWVTGACALVAATLARVPAFGVLEGRVVLRLALAGYAILAGWHIFLISLTRIG
;
A
#
# COMPACT_ATOMS: atom_id res chain seq x y z
N MET A 1 86.82 37.99 7.87
CA MET A 1 86.01 37.84 9.08
C MET A 1 84.55 37.84 8.69
N LYS A 2 83.88 36.68 8.81
CA LYS A 2 82.53 36.40 8.30
C LYS A 2 81.64 36.09 9.51
N HIS A 3 80.79 37.04 9.89
CA HIS A 3 79.87 36.87 11.02
C HIS A 3 78.83 35.79 10.66
N ARG A 4 78.95 34.62 11.31
CA ARG A 4 77.97 33.55 11.25
C ARG A 4 77.04 33.73 12.45
N ASN A 5 75.76 33.98 12.19
CA ASN A 5 74.74 34.24 13.19
C ASN A 5 74.41 32.93 13.95
N ARG A 6 74.37 33.01 15.27
CA ARG A 6 73.97 31.94 16.19
C ARG A 6 72.43 31.93 16.29
N SER A 7 71.89 30.73 16.55
CA SER A 7 70.52 30.42 17.06
C SER A 7 69.36 30.83 16.12
N ASP A 8 68.79 30.00 15.26
CA ASP A 8 68.78 28.53 15.09
C ASP A 8 68.34 27.68 16.31
N LEU A 9 67.79 28.31 17.34
CA LEU A 9 67.24 27.59 18.49
C LEU A 9 66.00 28.33 18.99
N GLU A 10 64.86 28.16 18.34
CA GLU A 10 63.54 28.23 18.99
C GLU A 10 62.43 27.89 17.98
N GLY A 11 61.60 26.90 18.32
CA GLY A 11 60.29 26.73 17.69
C GLY A 11 59.99 25.40 17.00
N THR A 12 60.68 24.30 17.32
CA THR A 12 60.19 22.94 17.01
C THR A 12 59.02 22.57 17.93
N GLY A 13 57.86 23.18 17.72
CA GLY A 13 56.60 22.64 18.21
C GLY A 13 56.30 21.33 17.46
N PRO A 14 55.81 20.26 18.14
CA PRO A 14 55.43 19.05 17.44
C PRO A 14 54.32 19.39 16.44
N GLY A 15 54.62 19.18 15.16
CA GLY A 15 53.68 19.41 14.08
C GLY A 15 52.39 18.68 14.39
N ARG A 16 51.31 19.44 14.61
CA ARG A 16 49.96 18.88 14.56
C ARG A 16 49.85 18.13 13.24
N PRO A 17 49.55 16.83 13.23
CA PRO A 17 49.22 16.17 11.98
C PRO A 17 48.08 16.98 11.37
N ARG A 18 48.29 17.46 10.14
CA ARG A 18 47.22 18.04 9.33
C ARG A 18 46.10 17.02 9.38
N GLY A 19 45.06 17.36 10.15
CA GLY A 19 43.84 16.59 10.22
C GLY A 19 43.42 16.43 8.78
N LEU A 20 43.50 15.20 8.29
CA LEU A 20 42.91 14.77 7.05
C LEU A 20 41.48 15.32 7.13
N ASN A 21 41.16 16.30 6.27
CA ASN A 21 39.79 16.71 6.04
C ASN A 21 39.13 15.49 5.40
N VAL A 22 38.76 14.52 6.23
CA VAL A 22 37.86 13.45 5.86
C VAL A 22 36.56 14.19 5.58
N PRO A 23 36.09 14.27 4.32
CA PRO A 23 34.77 14.80 4.07
C PRO A 23 33.84 13.98 4.97
N ALA A 24 33.13 14.67 5.87
CA ALA A 24 32.11 14.04 6.68
C ALA A 24 31.15 13.37 5.69
N GLY A 25 31.34 12.05 5.51
CA GLY A 25 30.54 11.26 4.60
C GLY A 25 29.07 11.50 4.94
N PRO A 26 28.19 11.55 3.92
CA PRO A 26 26.79 11.91 4.11
C PRO A 26 26.24 11.12 5.28
N GLY A 27 25.91 11.85 6.35
CA GLY A 27 25.61 11.27 7.65
C GLY A 27 24.59 10.15 7.49
N LEU A 28 24.87 9.01 8.12
CA LEU A 28 24.02 7.81 8.23
C LEU A 28 22.58 8.07 8.75
N ARG A 29 22.18 9.32 8.92
CA ARG A 29 20.86 9.77 9.37
C ARG A 29 19.88 10.02 8.21
N THR A 30 20.34 10.09 6.96
CA THR A 30 19.46 10.21 5.77
C THR A 30 19.04 8.87 5.18
N LEU A 31 19.58 7.75 5.69
CA LEU A 31 19.23 6.40 5.22
C LEU A 31 18.00 5.79 5.91
N PHE A 32 17.37 6.51 6.85
CA PHE A 32 16.00 6.22 7.28
C PHE A 32 15.02 6.73 6.23
N HIS A 33 14.97 5.96 5.16
CA HIS A 33 14.19 6.17 3.96
C HIS A 33 12.71 6.53 4.21
N PRO A 34 12.15 7.50 3.47
CA PRO A 34 10.70 7.69 3.35
C PRO A 34 9.96 6.50 2.69
N ARG A 35 10.67 5.44 2.27
CA ARG A 35 10.10 4.18 1.72
C ARG A 35 9.15 3.46 2.70
N ARG A 36 9.42 3.43 4.02
CA ARG A 36 8.61 2.61 4.96
C ARG A 36 7.17 3.11 5.18
N ARG A 37 6.95 4.44 5.20
CA ARG A 37 5.59 5.00 5.45
C ARG A 37 4.63 4.80 4.28
N LEU A 38 5.17 4.72 3.05
CA LEU A 38 4.36 4.48 1.86
C LEU A 38 3.89 3.03 1.77
N GLU A 39 4.74 2.07 2.14
CA GLU A 39 4.39 0.64 2.11
C GLU A 39 3.30 0.31 3.14
N ALA A 40 3.36 0.91 4.34
CA ALA A 40 2.30 0.75 5.34
C ALA A 40 0.93 1.25 4.83
N ARG A 41 0.88 2.35 4.07
CA ARG A 41 -0.37 2.87 3.50
C ARG A 41 -0.96 1.95 2.44
N PHE A 42 -0.13 1.36 1.58
CA PHE A 42 -0.62 0.40 0.58
C PHE A 42 -1.15 -0.87 1.24
N VAL A 43 -0.45 -1.38 2.25
CA VAL A 43 -0.92 -2.52 3.04
C VAL A 43 -2.28 -2.22 3.66
N LEU A 44 -2.45 -1.05 4.29
CA LEU A 44 -3.75 -0.64 4.85
C LEU A 44 -4.86 -0.56 3.81
N ILE A 45 -4.57 -0.03 2.61
CA ILE A 45 -5.56 0.03 1.52
C ILE A 45 -5.93 -1.37 1.04
N VAL A 46 -4.96 -2.26 0.85
CA VAL A 46 -5.22 -3.66 0.42
C VAL A 46 -6.04 -4.39 1.48
N PHE A 47 -5.70 -4.25 2.77
CA PHE A 47 -6.51 -4.81 3.86
C PHE A 47 -7.92 -4.22 3.88
N GLY A 48 -8.08 -2.90 3.67
CA GLY A 48 -9.38 -2.27 3.57
C GLY A 48 -10.23 -2.84 2.42
N ILE A 49 -9.64 -3.04 1.25
CA ILE A 49 -10.31 -3.67 0.10
C ILE A 49 -10.73 -5.11 0.44
N LEU A 50 -9.86 -5.90 1.07
CA LEU A 50 -10.17 -7.28 1.45
C LEU A 50 -11.29 -7.37 2.48
N ILE A 51 -11.33 -6.46 3.46
CA ILE A 51 -12.42 -6.40 4.45
C ILE A 51 -13.73 -6.01 3.77
N LEU A 52 -13.71 -4.99 2.92
CA LEU A 52 -14.91 -4.58 2.18
C LEU A 52 -15.38 -5.68 1.21
N SER A 53 -14.47 -6.42 0.60
CA SER A 53 -14.81 -7.55 -0.27
C SER A 53 -15.45 -8.71 0.49
N ALA A 54 -15.00 -8.98 1.72
CA ALA A 54 -15.63 -9.96 2.59
C ALA A 54 -17.04 -9.51 3.03
N PHE A 55 -17.19 -8.24 3.41
CA PHE A 55 -18.49 -7.65 3.74
C PHE A 55 -19.45 -7.71 2.54
N ASP A 56 -18.95 -7.38 1.35
CA ASP A 56 -19.68 -7.45 0.10
C ASP A 56 -20.17 -8.86 -0.21
N ALA A 57 -19.30 -9.88 -0.11
CA ALA A 57 -19.69 -11.27 -0.28
C ALA A 57 -20.77 -11.70 0.73
N GLY A 58 -20.60 -11.38 2.01
CA GLY A 58 -21.57 -11.72 3.06
C GLY A 58 -22.92 -11.04 2.83
N SER A 59 -22.91 -9.78 2.43
CA SER A 59 -24.13 -9.00 2.15
C SER A 59 -24.86 -9.54 0.91
N THR A 60 -24.14 -9.89 -0.16
CA THR A 60 -24.73 -10.52 -1.35
C THR A 60 -25.42 -11.83 -0.99
N LEU A 61 -24.75 -12.70 -0.22
CA LEU A 61 -25.34 -13.98 0.21
C LEU A 61 -26.58 -13.78 1.10
N TYR A 62 -26.55 -12.82 2.02
CA TYR A 62 -27.69 -12.49 2.87
C TYR A 62 -28.89 -12.00 2.02
N LEU A 63 -28.66 -11.03 1.13
CA LEU A 63 -29.72 -10.44 0.34
C LEU A 63 -30.33 -11.39 -0.70
N ILE A 64 -29.52 -12.30 -1.26
CA ILE A 64 -30.02 -13.39 -2.12
C ILE A 64 -30.81 -14.41 -1.29
N GLY A 65 -30.33 -14.74 -0.08
CA GLY A 65 -31.02 -15.64 0.84
C GLY A 65 -32.41 -15.14 1.26
N GLU A 66 -32.55 -13.82 1.44
CA GLU A 66 -33.82 -13.13 1.70
C GLU A 66 -34.67 -12.92 0.42
N GLY A 67 -34.20 -13.37 -0.75
CA GLY A 67 -34.91 -13.21 -2.04
C GLY A 67 -35.08 -11.76 -2.51
N THR A 68 -34.33 -10.82 -1.92
CA THR A 68 -34.50 -9.37 -2.15
C THR A 68 -33.82 -8.91 -3.43
N VAL A 69 -32.75 -9.58 -3.85
CA VAL A 69 -32.00 -9.29 -5.08
C VAL A 69 -31.54 -10.57 -5.74
N GLU A 70 -31.50 -10.54 -7.07
CA GLU A 70 -30.99 -11.62 -7.89
C GLU A 70 -29.58 -11.27 -8.39
N GLU A 71 -28.65 -12.22 -8.34
CA GLU A 71 -27.29 -12.02 -8.85
C GLU A 71 -27.31 -11.90 -10.37
N ALA A 72 -27.01 -10.70 -10.90
CA ALA A 72 -27.06 -10.41 -12.33
C ALA A 72 -25.96 -11.11 -13.12
N ASN A 73 -24.83 -11.45 -12.49
CA ASN A 73 -23.73 -12.14 -13.16
C ASN A 73 -24.00 -13.66 -13.20
N PRO A 74 -24.24 -14.27 -14.38
CA PRO A 74 -24.61 -15.67 -14.50
C PRO A 74 -23.51 -16.63 -14.01
N PHE A 75 -22.24 -16.23 -14.06
CA PHE A 75 -21.14 -17.00 -13.48
C PHE A 75 -21.20 -16.99 -11.95
N MET A 76 -21.35 -15.80 -11.35
CA MET A 76 -21.41 -15.68 -9.88
C MET A 76 -22.65 -16.36 -9.32
N ARG A 77 -23.79 -16.23 -9.99
CA ARG A 77 -25.02 -16.95 -9.66
C ARG A 77 -24.78 -18.46 -9.59
N ARG A 78 -24.09 -19.03 -10.58
CA ARG A 78 -23.79 -20.47 -10.61
C ARG A 78 -22.84 -20.90 -9.49
N LEU A 79 -21.90 -20.04 -9.09
CA LEU A 79 -21.05 -20.30 -7.92
C LEU A 79 -21.89 -20.31 -6.63
N ILE A 80 -22.79 -19.35 -6.46
CA ILE A 80 -23.66 -19.26 -5.29
C ILE A 80 -24.60 -20.47 -5.20
N GLU A 81 -25.19 -20.88 -6.33
CA GLU A 81 -26.06 -22.07 -6.42
C GLU A 81 -25.32 -23.36 -6.08
N TRP A 82 -24.02 -23.45 -6.41
CA TRP A 82 -23.22 -24.63 -6.12
C TRP A 82 -22.78 -24.67 -4.65
N ASP A 83 -22.14 -23.61 -4.17
CA ASP A 83 -21.74 -23.46 -2.78
C ASP A 83 -21.47 -21.98 -2.43
N PRO A 84 -22.22 -21.39 -1.48
CA PRO A 84 -22.02 -20.01 -1.04
C PRO A 84 -20.59 -19.70 -0.53
N GLY A 85 -19.92 -20.69 0.07
CA GLY A 85 -18.54 -20.58 0.53
C GLY A 85 -17.55 -20.52 -0.62
N ILE A 86 -17.75 -21.29 -1.69
CA ILE A 86 -16.93 -21.21 -2.92
C ILE A 86 -17.07 -19.84 -3.57
N PHE A 87 -18.28 -19.27 -3.62
CA PHE A 87 -18.48 -17.90 -4.10
C PHE A 87 -17.65 -16.89 -3.28
N ALA A 88 -17.73 -16.95 -1.95
CA ALA A 88 -16.99 -16.05 -1.08
C ALA A 88 -15.47 -16.21 -1.25
N LEU A 89 -14.97 -17.45 -1.30
CA LEU A 89 -13.56 -17.76 -1.52
C LEU A 89 -13.06 -17.27 -2.88
N TRP A 90 -13.83 -17.50 -3.94
CA TRP A 90 -13.48 -17.05 -5.29
C TRP A 90 -13.40 -15.53 -5.37
N LYS A 91 -14.41 -14.84 -4.82
CA LYS A 91 -14.44 -13.37 -4.76
C LYS A 91 -13.23 -12.83 -4.01
N GLN A 92 -12.89 -13.44 -2.88
CA GLN A 92 -11.73 -13.04 -2.08
C GLN A 92 -10.40 -13.30 -2.81
N TRP A 93 -10.28 -14.42 -3.52
CA TRP A 93 -9.09 -14.75 -4.31
C TRP A 93 -8.88 -13.77 -5.46
N VAL A 94 -9.93 -13.52 -6.25
CA VAL A 94 -9.86 -12.58 -7.39
C VAL A 94 -9.57 -11.17 -6.90
N THR A 95 -10.26 -10.70 -5.86
CA THR A 95 -10.02 -9.36 -5.30
C THR A 95 -8.62 -9.25 -4.71
N GLY A 96 -8.14 -10.27 -3.99
CA GLY A 96 -6.79 -10.29 -3.44
C GLY A 96 -5.73 -10.27 -4.53
N ALA A 97 -5.88 -11.08 -5.59
CA ALA A 97 -4.98 -11.09 -6.74
C ALA A 97 -4.96 -9.73 -7.45
N CYS A 98 -6.13 -9.15 -7.73
CA CYS A 98 -6.24 -7.82 -8.34
C CYS A 98 -5.60 -6.73 -7.45
N ALA A 99 -5.84 -6.75 -6.14
CA ALA A 99 -5.27 -5.78 -5.22
C ALA A 99 -3.74 -5.92 -5.12
N LEU A 100 -3.22 -7.15 -5.10
CA LEU A 100 -1.79 -7.42 -5.09
C LEU A 100 -1.11 -6.96 -6.38
N VAL A 101 -1.70 -7.28 -7.53
CA VAL A 101 -1.24 -6.83 -8.84
C VAL A 101 -1.27 -5.29 -8.92
N ALA A 102 -2.35 -4.65 -8.49
CA ALA A 102 -2.41 -3.20 -8.45
C ALA A 102 -1.37 -2.58 -7.50
N ALA A 103 -1.05 -3.25 -6.40
CA ALA A 103 -0.04 -2.80 -5.44
C ALA A 103 1.38 -2.93 -6.00
N THR A 104 1.70 -4.01 -6.71
CA THR A 104 3.00 -4.18 -7.38
C THR A 104 3.16 -3.21 -8.55
N LEU A 105 2.08 -2.96 -9.28
CA LEU A 105 2.00 -1.95 -10.35
C LEU A 105 1.78 -0.52 -9.81
N ALA A 106 1.72 -0.28 -8.49
CA ALA A 106 1.50 1.07 -7.97
C ALA A 106 2.66 2.06 -8.28
N ARG A 107 3.79 1.56 -8.78
CA ARG A 107 4.97 2.35 -9.19
C ARG A 107 5.29 2.24 -10.69
N VAL A 108 4.56 1.41 -11.43
CA VAL A 108 4.71 1.24 -12.88
C VAL A 108 3.39 1.71 -13.49
N PRO A 109 3.37 2.61 -14.48
CA PRO A 109 2.12 3.00 -15.13
C PRO A 109 1.51 1.74 -15.75
N ALA A 110 0.47 1.20 -15.09
CA ALA A 110 0.02 -0.17 -15.32
C ALA A 110 -0.58 -0.39 -16.72
N PHE A 111 -0.87 0.71 -17.43
CA PHE A 111 -1.41 0.73 -18.79
C PHE A 111 -0.95 1.97 -19.56
N GLY A 112 0.21 2.57 -19.23
CA GLY A 112 0.71 3.79 -19.87
C GLY A 112 -0.11 5.08 -19.61
N VAL A 113 -1.30 4.98 -19.01
CA VAL A 113 -2.23 6.12 -18.82
C VAL A 113 -2.62 6.34 -17.35
N LEU A 114 -2.70 5.29 -16.53
CA LEU A 114 -3.14 5.36 -15.13
C LEU A 114 -2.10 4.78 -14.17
N GLU A 115 -1.70 5.57 -13.17
CA GLU A 115 -0.88 5.09 -12.07
C GLU A 115 -1.67 4.05 -11.26
N GLY A 116 -1.04 2.91 -10.89
CA GLY A 116 -1.72 1.87 -10.08
C GLY A 116 -2.30 2.39 -8.76
N ARG A 117 -1.80 3.52 -8.25
CA ARG A 117 -2.38 4.25 -7.11
C ARG A 117 -3.81 4.73 -7.35
N VAL A 118 -4.11 5.21 -8.55
CA VAL A 118 -5.44 5.69 -8.93
C VAL A 118 -6.39 4.50 -9.00
N VAL A 119 -5.93 3.39 -9.59
CA VAL A 119 -6.70 2.13 -9.66
C VAL A 119 -7.06 1.62 -8.27
N LEU A 120 -6.10 1.57 -7.34
CA LEU A 120 -6.37 1.15 -5.95
C LEU A 120 -7.40 2.07 -5.25
N ARG A 121 -7.30 3.38 -5.45
CA ARG A 121 -8.26 4.33 -4.84
C ARG A 121 -9.66 4.19 -5.43
N LEU A 122 -9.76 4.02 -6.75
CA LEU A 122 -11.03 3.79 -7.42
C LEU A 122 -11.67 2.48 -6.99
N ALA A 123 -10.88 1.41 -6.87
CA ALA A 123 -11.34 0.14 -6.35
C ALA A 123 -11.87 0.27 -4.92
N LEU A 124 -11.14 0.94 -4.03
CA LEU A 124 -11.58 1.19 -2.66
C LEU A 124 -12.88 2.02 -2.62
N ALA A 125 -12.97 3.09 -3.42
CA ALA A 125 -14.16 3.93 -3.50
C ALA A 125 -15.37 3.15 -4.04
N GLY A 126 -15.19 2.36 -5.09
CA GLY A 126 -16.24 1.51 -5.65
C GLY A 126 -16.74 0.49 -4.63
N TYR A 127 -15.83 -0.17 -3.91
CA TYR A 127 -16.19 -1.07 -2.82
C TYR A 127 -16.95 -0.35 -1.69
N ALA A 128 -16.55 0.87 -1.32
CA ALA A 128 -17.22 1.64 -0.27
C ALA A 128 -18.65 2.02 -0.66
N ILE A 129 -18.86 2.40 -1.93
CA ILE A 129 -20.18 2.66 -2.49
C ILE A 129 -21.04 1.39 -2.47
N LEU A 130 -20.49 0.26 -2.90
CA LEU A 130 -21.19 -1.04 -2.84
C LEU A 130 -21.58 -1.41 -1.41
N ALA A 131 -20.68 -1.24 -0.45
CA ALA A 131 -20.96 -1.50 0.95
C ALA A 131 -22.12 -0.62 1.47
N GLY A 132 -22.12 0.67 1.13
CA GLY A 132 -23.22 1.58 1.45
C GLY A 132 -24.54 1.16 0.80
N TRP A 133 -24.51 0.73 -0.46
CA TRP A 133 -25.68 0.21 -1.17
C TRP A 133 -26.26 -1.03 -0.50
N HIS A 134 -25.42 -1.99 -0.11
CA HIS A 134 -25.86 -3.18 0.63
C HIS A 134 -26.46 -2.84 2.00
N ILE A 135 -25.86 -1.92 2.76
CA ILE A 135 -26.42 -1.46 4.05
C ILE A 135 -27.81 -0.86 3.85
N PHE A 136 -28.00 -0.08 2.78
CA PHE A 136 -29.29 0.51 2.44
C PHE A 136 -30.34 -0.56 2.12
N LEU A 137 -30.00 -1.56 1.29
CA LEU A 137 -30.90 -2.68 0.98
C LEU A 137 -31.25 -3.53 2.21
N ILE A 138 -30.27 -3.80 3.06
CA ILE A 138 -30.48 -4.53 4.34
C ILE A 138 -31.40 -3.71 5.28
N SER A 139 -31.27 -2.38 5.26
CA SER A 139 -32.13 -1.51 6.08
C SER A 139 -33.58 -1.52 5.58
N LEU A 140 -33.79 -1.53 4.27
CA LEU A 140 -35.13 -1.62 3.66
C LEU A 140 -35.82 -2.95 3.97
N THR A 141 -35.08 -4.06 3.89
CA THR A 141 -35.61 -5.40 4.20
C THR A 141 -36.00 -5.58 5.66
N ARG A 142 -35.31 -4.91 6.58
CA ARG A 142 -35.58 -5.03 8.03
C ARG A 142 -36.78 -4.21 8.51
N ILE A 143 -37.30 -3.30 7.69
CA ILE A 143 -38.45 -2.43 8.00
C ILE A 143 -39.74 -3.00 7.41
N GLY A 144 -39.65 -3.97 6.49
CA GLY A 144 -40.77 -4.65 5.84
C GLY A 144 -41.38 -5.79 6.65
#